data_AF-A0A2V7CNJ0-F1
#
_entry.id   AF-A0A2V7CNJ0-F1
#
_cell.length_a   1.000
_cell.length_b   1.000
_cell.length_c   1.000
_cell.angle_alpha   90.00
_cell.angle_beta   90.00
_cell.angle_gamma   90.00
#
_symmetry.space_group_name_H-M   'P 1'
#
loop_
_entity.id
_entity.type
_entity.pdbx_description
1 polymer ?
#
loop_
_entity_poly.entity_id
_entity_poly.type
_entity_poly.pdbx_seq_one_letter_code
_entity_poly.pdbx_strand_id
1 'polypeptide(L)' 'MEKTPGSIVQESDPTSYSPLLDGSPQMRAIGTVIENIADTDATVLICGESGVGKDLVARAIHAASSRRHGPFVKVNCAA' A
#
# COMPACT_ATOMS: atom_id res chain seq x y z
N MET A 1 9.76 25.51 23.79
CA MET A 1 8.55 24.90 24.35
C MET A 1 7.92 24.14 23.19
N GLU A 2 8.30 22.87 23.10
CA GLU A 2 8.08 21.94 21.98
C GLU A 2 6.58 21.72 21.74
N LYS A 3 6.09 21.98 20.52
CA LYS A 3 4.78 21.51 20.07
C LYS A 3 5.00 20.33 19.12
N THR A 4 4.93 19.13 19.64
CA THR A 4 4.92 17.87 18.88
C THR A 4 3.62 17.79 18.07
N PRO A 5 3.65 17.70 16.73
CA PRO A 5 2.46 17.44 15.93
C PRO A 5 2.11 15.94 15.93
N GLY A 6 0.85 15.66 15.60
CA GLY A 6 0.18 14.37 15.72
C GLY A 6 0.96 13.16 15.20
N SER A 7 0.76 12.05 15.91
CA SER A 7 1.35 10.74 15.68
C SER A 7 1.21 10.26 14.23
N ILE A 8 2.29 10.39 13.47
CA ILE A 8 2.49 9.65 12.23
C ILE A 8 2.77 8.21 12.65
N VAL A 9 1.83 7.32 12.37
CA VAL A 9 2.02 5.87 12.55
C VAL A 9 3.04 5.42 11.50
N GLN A 10 4.32 5.40 11.87
CA GLN A 10 5.39 4.81 11.08
C GLN A 10 5.44 3.31 11.42
N GLU A 11 4.76 2.48 10.62
CA GLU A 11 4.81 1.02 10.76
C GLU A 11 5.47 0.40 9.52
N SER A 12 6.72 -0.02 9.74
CA SER A 12 7.54 -1.09 9.12
C SER A 12 7.81 -1.17 7.61
N ASP A 13 9.01 -1.70 7.33
CA ASP A 13 9.80 -1.69 6.10
C ASP A 13 9.07 -1.99 4.77
N PRO A 14 9.54 -1.39 3.65
CA PRO A 14 8.95 -1.60 2.32
C PRO A 14 9.06 -3.06 1.81
N THR A 15 9.94 -3.87 2.39
CA THR A 15 10.19 -5.27 2.01
C THR A 15 9.22 -6.26 2.66
N SER A 16 8.43 -5.85 3.65
CA SER A 16 7.67 -6.76 4.50
C SER A 16 6.40 -7.33 3.87
N TYR A 17 5.97 -6.84 2.71
CA TYR A 17 4.68 -7.21 2.10
C TYR A 17 4.79 -8.27 0.99
N SER A 18 5.97 -8.45 0.37
CA SER A 18 6.19 -9.51 -0.64
C SER A 18 5.77 -10.90 -0.16
N PRO A 19 6.17 -11.36 1.05
CA PRO A 19 5.80 -12.70 1.52
C PRO A 19 4.28 -12.90 1.66
N LEU A 20 3.54 -11.84 1.96
CA LEU A 20 2.07 -11.89 2.09
C LEU A 20 1.38 -11.92 0.73
N LEU A 21 2.00 -11.34 -0.30
CA LEU A 21 1.49 -11.36 -1.67
C LEU A 21 1.78 -12.68 -2.40
N ASP A 22 2.81 -13.42 -1.98
CA ASP A 22 3.23 -14.68 -2.64
C ASP A 22 2.38 -15.90 -2.25
N GLY A 23 1.56 -15.81 -1.20
CA GLY A 23 0.84 -16.94 -0.61
C GLY A 23 -0.27 -17.57 -1.47
N SER A 24 -0.71 -16.92 -2.54
CA SER A 24 -1.73 -17.49 -3.45
C SER A 24 -1.48 -17.12 -4.92
N PRO A 25 -1.89 -17.98 -5.88
CA PRO A 25 -1.82 -17.65 -7.31
C PRO A 25 -2.55 -16.36 -7.69
N GLN A 26 -3.69 -16.08 -7.04
CA GLN A 26 -4.49 -14.88 -7.26
C GLN A 26 -3.74 -13.63 -6.80
N MET A 27 -3.07 -13.71 -5.64
CA MET A 27 -2.32 -12.58 -5.11
C MET A 27 -1.01 -12.34 -5.87
N ARG A 28 -0.39 -13.40 -6.41
CA ARG A 28 0.72 -13.26 -7.37
C ARG A 28 0.30 -12.50 -8.64
N ALA A 29 -0.88 -12.80 -9.19
CA ALA A 29 -1.42 -12.05 -10.33
C ALA A 29 -1.64 -10.57 -9.99
N ILE A 30 -2.12 -10.26 -8.77
CA ILE A 30 -2.21 -8.88 -8.29
C ILE A 30 -0.82 -8.25 -8.20
N GLY A 31 0.19 -8.96 -7.69
CA GLY A 31 1.59 -8.50 -7.65
C GLY A 31 2.12 -8.07 -9.02
N THR A 32 1.87 -8.87 -10.07
CA THR A 32 2.24 -8.51 -11.44
C THR A 32 1.53 -7.24 -11.92
N VAL A 33 0.26 -7.06 -11.58
CA VAL A 33 -0.46 -5.82 -11.91
C VAL A 33 0.15 -4.62 -11.17
N ILE A 34 0.51 -4.80 -9.90
CA ILE A 34 1.15 -3.76 -9.09
C ILE A 34 2.46 -3.31 -9.73
N GLU A 35 3.34 -4.23 -10.12
CA GLU A 35 4.61 -3.92 -10.79
C GLU A 35 4.41 -3.07 -12.05
N ASN A 36 3.35 -3.33 -12.81
CA ASN A 36 3.06 -2.60 -14.04
C ASN A 36 2.51 -1.18 -13.80
N ILE A 37 1.80 -0.94 -12.69
CA ILE A 37 1.13 0.35 -12.42
C ILE A 37 1.89 1.23 -11.44
N ALA A 38 2.84 0.67 -10.68
CA ALA A 38 3.48 1.35 -9.55
C ALA A 38 4.15 2.67 -9.94
N ASP A 39 4.83 2.74 -11.10
CA ASP A 39 5.50 3.94 -11.59
C ASP A 39 4.63 4.83 -12.48
N THR A 40 3.33 4.61 -12.49
CA THR A 40 2.38 5.44 -13.27
C THR A 40 1.70 6.48 -12.39
N ASP A 41 1.25 7.56 -13.02
CA ASP A 41 0.41 8.58 -12.35
C ASP A 41 -1.09 8.23 -12.37
N ALA A 42 -1.45 7.00 -12.75
CA ALA A 42 -2.84 6.57 -12.84
C ALA A 42 -3.49 6.44 -11.45
N THR A 43 -4.78 6.78 -11.37
CA THR A 43 -5.58 6.51 -10.16
C THR A 43 -6.01 5.04 -10.14
N VAL A 44 -5.79 4.37 -9.01
CA VAL A 44 -6.06 2.94 -8.83
C VAL A 44 -7.29 2.74 -7.94
N LEU A 45 -8.23 1.89 -8.38
CA LEU A 45 -9.37 1.43 -7.58
C LEU A 45 -9.14 -0.02 -7.16
N ILE A 46 -9.18 -0.29 -5.85
CA ILE A 46 -9.02 -1.64 -5.29
C ILE A 46 -10.39 -2.14 -4.82
N CYS A 47 -10.88 -3.19 -5.44
CA CYS A 47 -12.17 -3.81 -5.12
C CYS A 47 -11.99 -5.11 -4.32
N GLY A 48 -12.97 -5.44 -3.48
CA GLY A 48 -13.00 -6.69 -2.71
C GLY A 48 -13.80 -6.58 -1.42
N GLU A 49 -14.12 -7.72 -0.83
CA GLU A 49 -14.86 -7.82 0.43
C GLU A 49 -14.10 -7.21 1.62
N SER A 50 -14.79 -6.98 2.73
CA SER A 50 -14.12 -6.51 3.94
C SER A 50 -13.11 -7.56 4.43
N GLY A 51 -11.93 -7.13 4.86
CA GLY A 51 -10.89 -8.03 5.39
C GLY A 51 -9.99 -8.73 4.37
N VAL A 52 -10.19 -8.59 3.06
CA VAL A 52 -9.36 -9.29 2.03
C VAL A 52 -7.98 -8.66 1.76
N GLY A 53 -7.55 -7.70 2.59
CA GLY A 53 -6.22 -7.09 2.45
C GLY A 53 -6.12 -5.95 1.42
N LYS A 54 -7.22 -5.24 1.11
CA LYS A 54 -7.18 -4.08 0.18
C LYS A 54 -6.16 -3.00 0.58
N ASP A 55 -5.98 -2.76 1.88
CA ASP A 55 -4.98 -1.81 2.38
C ASP A 55 -3.54 -2.27 2.12
N LEU A 56 -3.32 -3.60 2.17
CA LEU A 56 -2.03 -4.20 1.89
C LEU A 56 -1.67 -4.00 0.41
N VAL A 57 -2.63 -4.20 -0.50
CA VAL A 57 -2.45 -3.92 -1.94
C VAL A 57 -2.10 -2.45 -2.18
N ALA A 58 -2.79 -1.51 -1.53
CA ALA A 58 -2.49 -0.07 -1.66
C ALA A 58 -1.05 0.27 -1.21
N ARG A 59 -0.61 -0.31 -0.08
CA ARG A 59 0.75 -0.13 0.44
C ARG A 59 1.80 -0.76 -0.48
N ALA A 60 1.51 -1.93 -1.04
CA ALA A 60 2.40 -2.59 -1.98
C ALA A 60 2.62 -1.76 -3.26
N ILE A 61 1.55 -1.12 -3.78
CA ILE A 61 1.67 -0.18 -4.91
C ILE A 61 2.61 0.97 -4.56
N HIS A 62 2.42 1.60 -3.39
CA HIS A 62 3.29 2.68 -2.94
C HIS A 62 4.74 2.24 -2.78
N ALA A 63 4.97 1.09 -2.15
CA ALA A 63 6.31 0.54 -1.92
C ALA A 63 7.04 0.17 -3.21
N ALA A 64 6.32 -0.32 -4.23
CA ALA A 64 6.87 -0.66 -5.54
C ALA A 64 7.14 0.56 -6.43
N SER A 65 6.61 1.74 -6.08
CA SER A 65 6.72 2.95 -6.90
C SER A 65 8.00 3.76 -6.62
N SER A 66 8.34 4.65 -7.55
CA SER A 66 9.29 5.74 -7.37
C SER A 66 8.94 6.67 -6.20
N ARG A 67 7.66 6.71 -5.79
CA ARG A 67 7.15 7.50 -4.66
C ARG A 67 7.33 6.82 -3.31
N ARG A 68 7.91 5.62 -3.24
CA ARG A 68 8.08 4.82 -2.00
C ARG A 68 8.73 5.57 -0.82
N HIS A 69 9.60 6.55 -1.09
CA HIS A 69 10.26 7.35 -0.05
C HIS A 69 9.41 8.52 0.45
N GLY A 70 8.32 8.84 -0.27
CA GLY A 70 7.35 9.84 0.15
C GLY A 70 6.35 9.28 1.16
N PRO A 71 5.57 10.16 1.82
CA PRO A 71 4.57 9.75 2.78
C PRO A 71 3.44 8.95 2.12
N PHE A 72 3.04 7.84 2.74
CA PHE A 72 1.81 7.13 2.41
C PHE A 72 0.69 7.59 3.34
N VAL A 73 -0.25 8.39 2.82
CA VAL A 73 -1.35 8.95 3.61
C VAL A 73 -2.61 8.13 3.37
N LYS A 74 -3.07 7.44 4.42
CA LYS A 74 -4.34 6.71 4.41
C LYS A 74 -5.46 7.61 4.93
N VAL A 75 -6.50 7.79 4.13
CA VAL A 75 -7.72 8.49 4.52
C VAL A 75 -8.86 7.48 4.57
N ASN A 76 -9.56 7.40 5.69
CA ASN A 76 -10.75 6.58 5.82
C ASN A 76 -11.99 7.47 5.66
N CYS A 77 -12.81 7.20 4.63
CA CYS A 77 -14.02 7.97 4.36
C CYS A 77 -15.19 7.65 5.31
N ALA A 78 -15.06 6.65 6.18
CA ALA A 78 -16.11 6.23 7.12
C ALA A 78 -16.01 6.90 8.51
N ALA A 79 -15.11 7.90 8.66
CA ALA A 79 -14.94 8.67 9.89
C ALA A 79 -15.92 9.85 9.99
#